data_AF-X1V3U4-F1
#
_entry.id   AF-X1V3U4-F1
#
_cell.length_a   1.000
_cell.length_b   1.000
_cell.length_c   1.000
_cell.angle_alpha   90.00
_cell.angle_beta   90.00
_cell.angle_gamma   90.00
#
_symmetry.space_group_name_H-M   'P 1'
#
loop_
_entity.id
_entity.type
_entity.pdbx_description
1 polymer ?
#
loop_
_entity_poly.entity_id
_entity_poly.type
_entity_poly.pdbx_seq_one_letter_code
_entity_poly.pdbx_strand_id
1 'polypeptide(L)'
;GKNWFDLLVPQRIRDEVKDVFHKLMAGDIRPVEYYENPLLTKDGEERLIAFHNAVIRGPNDQIVIVLFSAEDITEQKKTEEALTQERNLLQALIDNIPDAIYFKDDKNRFIRVNKARADLSGTTPENMMGKTDFDFFSPGASRQRSFCR
;
A
#
# COMPACT_ATOMS: atom_id res chain seq x y z
N GLY A 1 13.06 -30.19 -22.05
CA GLY A 1 12.74 -29.23 -20.98
C GLY A 1 11.27 -29.29 -20.67
N LYS A 2 10.84 -28.93 -19.46
CA LYS A 2 9.40 -28.84 -19.13
C LYS A 2 8.86 -27.45 -19.55
N ASN A 3 7.57 -27.38 -19.89
CA ASN A 3 6.93 -26.12 -20.28
C ASN A 3 6.72 -25.23 -19.04
N TRP A 4 7.34 -24.04 -19.04
CA TRP A 4 7.28 -23.09 -17.93
C TRP A 4 5.86 -22.57 -17.66
N PHE A 5 5.10 -22.26 -18.72
CA PHE A 5 3.71 -21.77 -18.60
C PHE A 5 2.81 -22.81 -17.92
N ASP A 6 3.02 -24.09 -18.22
CA ASP A 6 2.16 -25.14 -17.68
C ASP A 6 2.47 -25.48 -16.21
N LEU A 7 3.71 -25.23 -15.78
CA LEU A 7 4.19 -25.55 -14.44
C LEU A 7 4.05 -24.41 -13.44
N LEU A 8 4.47 -23.21 -13.81
CA LEU A 8 4.62 -22.10 -12.87
C LEU A 8 3.52 -21.06 -13.01
N VAL A 9 2.79 -21.02 -14.11
CA VAL A 9 1.74 -20.00 -14.31
C VAL A 9 0.38 -20.58 -13.87
N PRO A 10 -0.32 -19.92 -12.92
CA PRO A 10 -1.67 -20.29 -12.53
C PRO A 10 -2.59 -20.40 -13.74
N GLN A 11 -3.45 -21.41 -13.76
CA GLN A 11 -4.35 -21.68 -14.89
C GLN A 11 -5.18 -20.44 -15.27
N ARG A 12 -5.63 -19.67 -14.27
CA ARG A 12 -6.45 -18.47 -14.44
C ARG A 12 -5.84 -17.35 -15.29
N ILE A 13 -4.51 -17.26 -15.38
CA ILE A 13 -3.81 -16.23 -16.17
C ILE A 13 -2.94 -16.81 -17.28
N ARG A 14 -2.95 -18.13 -17.47
CA ARG A 14 -2.00 -18.80 -18.38
C ARG A 14 -2.14 -18.34 -19.83
N ASP A 15 -3.36 -18.18 -20.30
CA ASP A 15 -3.62 -17.78 -21.69
C ASP A 15 -3.24 -16.32 -21.93
N GLU A 16 -3.52 -15.44 -20.97
CA GLU A 16 -3.11 -14.03 -21.00
C GLU A 16 -1.58 -13.91 -21.03
N VAL A 17 -0.87 -14.61 -20.15
CA VAL A 17 0.60 -14.59 -20.11
C VAL A 17 1.21 -15.16 -21.39
N LYS A 18 0.60 -16.20 -21.99
CA LYS A 18 1.02 -16.73 -23.28
C LYS A 18 0.83 -15.72 -24.41
N ASP A 19 -0.31 -15.02 -24.45
CA ASP A 19 -0.58 -14.00 -25.47
C ASP A 19 0.41 -12.84 -25.38
N VAL A 20 0.67 -12.32 -24.17
CA VAL A 20 1.68 -11.29 -23.93
C VAL A 20 3.06 -11.76 -24.35
N PHE A 21 3.45 -12.99 -24.01
CA PHE A 21 4.74 -13.56 -24.41
C PHE A 21 4.88 -13.62 -25.94
N HIS A 22 3.86 -14.10 -26.66
CA HIS A 22 3.91 -14.16 -28.12
C HIS A 22 4.03 -12.78 -28.76
N LYS A 23 3.26 -11.80 -28.29
CA LYS A 23 3.34 -10.39 -28.74
C LYS A 23 4.72 -9.79 -28.47
N LEU A 24 5.32 -10.10 -27.32
CA LEU A 24 6.66 -9.64 -26.97
C LEU A 24 7.70 -10.25 -27.92
N MET A 25 7.61 -11.54 -28.20
CA MET A 25 8.52 -12.25 -29.10
C MET A 25 8.36 -11.83 -30.57
N ALA A 26 7.15 -11.44 -30.99
CA ALA A 26 6.88 -10.87 -32.30
C ALA A 26 7.38 -9.43 -32.46
N GLY A 27 7.70 -8.74 -31.35
CA GLY A 27 8.09 -7.33 -31.34
C GLY A 27 6.90 -6.37 -31.40
N ASP A 28 5.67 -6.87 -31.24
CA ASP A 28 4.44 -6.07 -31.26
C ASP A 28 4.31 -5.20 -30.00
N ILE A 29 4.90 -5.63 -28.90
CA ILE A 29 4.92 -4.90 -27.63
C ILE A 29 6.35 -4.75 -27.12
N ARG A 30 6.60 -3.61 -26.46
CA ARG A 30 7.88 -3.37 -25.80
C ARG A 30 7.93 -4.11 -24.46
N PRO A 31 9.11 -4.66 -24.08
CA PRO A 31 9.32 -5.20 -22.74
C PRO A 31 9.05 -4.12 -21.70
N VAL A 32 8.24 -4.45 -20.69
CA VAL A 32 8.05 -3.60 -19.51
C VAL A 32 9.25 -3.73 -18.58
N GLU A 33 9.65 -2.66 -17.91
CA GLU A 33 10.77 -2.71 -16.95
C GLU A 33 10.41 -3.48 -15.68
N TYR A 34 9.15 -3.40 -15.26
CA TYR A 34 8.65 -4.00 -14.03
C TYR A 34 7.26 -4.60 -14.23
N TYR A 35 7.03 -5.79 -13.70
CA TYR A 35 5.69 -6.37 -13.55
C TYR A 35 5.64 -7.35 -12.38
N GLU A 36 4.49 -7.46 -11.73
CA GLU A 36 4.23 -8.44 -10.67
C GLU A 36 3.31 -9.52 -11.23
N ASN A 37 3.68 -10.79 -11.08
CA ASN A 37 2.83 -11.89 -11.51
C ASN A 37 2.79 -13.00 -10.46
N PRO A 38 1.62 -13.61 -10.24
CA PRO A 38 1.51 -14.79 -9.38
C PRO A 38 2.11 -16.00 -10.10
N LEU A 39 3.01 -16.71 -9.42
CA LEU A 39 3.57 -17.97 -9.86
C LEU A 39 3.29 -19.07 -8.85
N LEU A 40 3.17 -20.30 -9.35
CA LEU A 40 3.07 -21.50 -8.55
C LEU A 40 4.47 -22.01 -8.21
N THR A 41 4.67 -22.35 -6.94
CA THR A 41 5.82 -23.16 -6.52
C THR A 41 5.68 -24.59 -7.04
N LYS A 42 6.75 -25.37 -6.93
CA LYS A 42 6.73 -26.81 -7.25
C LYS A 42 5.64 -27.59 -6.48
N ASP A 43 5.24 -27.09 -5.31
CA ASP A 43 4.27 -27.70 -4.40
C ASP A 43 2.85 -27.15 -4.62
N GLY A 44 2.67 -26.23 -5.57
CA GLY A 44 1.37 -25.66 -5.96
C GLY A 44 0.94 -24.42 -5.17
N GLU A 45 1.78 -23.92 -4.26
CA GLU A 45 1.51 -22.65 -3.56
C GLU A 45 1.69 -21.45 -4.49
N GLU A 46 0.77 -20.47 -4.46
CA GLU A 46 0.88 -19.22 -5.21
C GLU A 46 1.77 -18.21 -4.47
N ARG A 47 2.78 -17.69 -5.18
CA ARG A 47 3.72 -16.67 -4.73
C ARG A 47 3.66 -15.49 -5.68
N LEU A 48 3.64 -14.27 -5.15
CA LEU A 48 3.70 -13.06 -5.95
C LEU A 48 5.16 -12.75 -6.26
N ILE A 49 5.50 -12.80 -7.55
CA ILE A 49 6.86 -12.60 -8.03
C ILE A 49 6.94 -11.27 -8.75
N ALA A 50 7.82 -10.39 -8.28
CA ALA A 50 8.22 -9.17 -8.94
C ALA A 50 9.30 -9.49 -9.97
N PHE A 51 9.07 -9.10 -11.22
CA PHE A 51 10.01 -9.26 -12.31
C PHE A 51 10.57 -7.90 -12.72
N HIS A 52 11.90 -7.82 -12.79
CA HIS A 52 12.61 -6.67 -13.33
C HIS A 52 13.29 -7.08 -14.63
N ASN A 53 12.90 -6.46 -15.74
CA ASN A 53 13.45 -6.78 -17.04
C ASN A 53 14.41 -5.70 -17.52
N ALA A 54 15.55 -6.13 -18.03
CA ALA A 54 16.50 -5.27 -18.72
C ALA A 54 16.74 -5.80 -20.13
N VAL A 55 16.74 -4.90 -21.11
CA VAL A 55 16.91 -5.25 -22.51
C VAL A 55 18.23 -4.66 -23.01
N ILE A 56 19.13 -5.52 -23.43
CA ILE A 56 20.40 -5.12 -24.03
C ILE A 56 20.22 -5.11 -25.55
N ARG A 57 20.47 -3.93 -26.13
CA ARG A 57 20.31 -3.68 -27.56
C ARG A 57 21.67 -3.60 -28.24
N GLY A 58 21.73 -4.14 -29.44
CA GLY A 58 22.90 -4.10 -30.31
C GLY A 58 22.85 -2.91 -31.27
N PRO A 59 23.72 -2.90 -32.31
CA PRO A 59 23.64 -1.95 -33.41
C PRO A 59 22.24 -1.96 -34.04
N ASN A 60 21.76 -0.82 -34.53
CA ASN A 60 20.44 -0.67 -35.16
C ASN A 60 19.23 -1.01 -34.25
N ASP A 61 19.36 -0.81 -32.93
CA ASP A 61 18.28 -1.01 -31.93
C ASP A 61 17.73 -2.44 -31.80
N GLN A 62 18.40 -3.41 -32.43
CA GLN A 62 18.00 -4.82 -32.36
C GLN A 62 18.16 -5.36 -30.94
N ILE A 63 17.13 -6.04 -30.43
CA ILE A 63 17.19 -6.70 -29.12
C ILE A 63 18.16 -7.88 -29.22
N VAL A 64 19.24 -7.84 -28.45
CA VAL A 64 20.26 -8.91 -28.44
C VAL A 64 20.06 -9.81 -27.23
N ILE A 65 19.74 -9.22 -26.07
CA ILE A 65 19.51 -9.98 -24.82
C ILE A 65 18.33 -9.36 -24.06
N VAL A 66 17.50 -10.22 -23.51
CA VAL A 66 16.54 -9.86 -22.45
C VAL A 66 17.00 -10.56 -21.18
N LEU A 67 17.36 -9.77 -20.17
CA LEU A 67 17.60 -10.25 -18.81
C LEU A 67 16.36 -9.99 -17.96
N PHE A 68 16.07 -10.92 -17.06
CA PHE A 68 15.08 -10.73 -16.03
C PHE A 68 15.65 -11.18 -14.68
N SER A 69 15.36 -10.43 -13.63
CA SER A 69 15.45 -10.91 -12.25
C SER A 69 14.06 -11.10 -11.68
N ALA A 70 13.91 -12.08 -10.80
CA ALA A 70 12.66 -12.42 -10.16
C ALA A 70 12.87 -12.36 -8.64
N GLU A 71 12.00 -11.62 -7.95
CA GLU A 71 12.01 -11.47 -6.50
C GLU A 71 10.66 -11.94 -5.94
N ASP A 72 10.67 -12.79 -4.92
CA ASP A 72 9.46 -13.17 -4.20
C ASP A 72 9.08 -12.06 -3.22
N ILE A 73 8.00 -11.36 -3.51
CA ILE A 73 7.49 -10.24 -2.69
C ILE A 73 6.23 -10.63 -1.92
N THR A 74 5.89 -11.93 -1.86
CA THR A 74 4.65 -12.44 -1.26
C THR A 74 4.51 -12.01 0.19
N GLU A 75 5.52 -12.27 1.01
CA GLU A 75 5.46 -12.00 2.45
C GLU A 75 5.52 -10.49 2.74
N GLN A 76 6.25 -9.74 1.93
CA GLN A 76 6.27 -8.28 2.01
C GLN A 76 4.87 -7.71 1.77
N LYS A 77 4.23 -8.05 0.65
CA LYS A 77 2.89 -7.55 0.30
C LYS A 77 1.84 -7.98 1.31
N LYS A 78 1.85 -9.23 1.77
CA LYS A 78 0.95 -9.69 2.85
C LYS A 78 1.10 -8.86 4.13
N THR A 79 2.34 -8.53 4.50
CA THR A 79 2.61 -7.71 5.69
C THR A 79 2.14 -6.28 5.50
N GLU A 80 2.39 -5.68 4.34
CA GLU A 80 1.93 -4.33 3.99
C GLU A 80 0.39 -4.23 3.95
N GLU A 81 -0.27 -5.24 3.39
CA GLU A 81 -1.73 -5.33 3.35
C GLU A 81 -2.32 -5.51 4.74
N ALA A 82 -1.77 -6.43 5.55
CA ALA A 82 -2.22 -6.64 6.93
C ALA A 82 -2.07 -5.37 7.77
N LEU A 83 -0.93 -4.67 7.65
CA LEU A 83 -0.69 -3.40 8.33
C LEU A 83 -1.68 -2.32 7.87
N THR A 84 -1.99 -2.27 6.58
CA THR A 84 -2.95 -1.32 6.01
C THR A 84 -4.37 -1.61 6.50
N GLN A 85 -4.76 -2.88 6.53
CA GLN A 85 -6.06 -3.33 7.04
C GLN A 85 -6.22 -3.01 8.52
N GLU A 86 -5.21 -3.30 9.34
CA GLU A 86 -5.21 -3.00 10.76
C GLU A 86 -5.31 -1.49 11.02
N ARG A 87 -4.51 -0.68 10.29
CA ARG A 87 -4.59 0.80 10.38
C ARG A 87 -5.98 1.33 10.01
N ASN A 88 -6.56 0.82 8.93
CA ASN A 88 -7.89 1.24 8.49
C ASN A 88 -8.97 0.83 9.50
N LEU A 89 -8.86 -0.38 10.07
CA LEU A 89 -9.78 -0.84 11.11
C LEU A 89 -9.68 0.03 12.37
N LEU A 90 -8.46 0.28 12.86
CA LEU A 90 -8.24 1.14 14.04
C LEU A 90 -8.75 2.57 13.81
N GLN A 91 -8.49 3.14 12.63
CA GLN A 91 -8.99 4.47 12.27
C GLN A 91 -10.52 4.50 12.26
N ALA A 92 -11.15 3.51 11.60
CA ALA A 92 -12.60 3.38 11.58
C ALA A 92 -13.21 3.21 12.98
N LEU A 93 -12.58 2.43 13.86
CA LEU A 93 -13.03 2.27 15.24
C LEU A 93 -12.95 3.61 16.00
N ILE A 94 -11.80 4.28 15.94
CA ILE A 94 -11.58 5.58 16.61
C ILE A 94 -12.59 6.63 16.15
N ASP A 95 -12.88 6.68 14.85
CA ASP A 95 -13.80 7.66 14.26
C ASP A 95 -15.28 7.40 14.57
N ASN A 96 -15.64 6.17 14.90
CA ASN A 96 -17.01 5.79 15.25
C ASN A 96 -17.25 5.70 16.77
N ILE A 97 -16.21 5.87 17.60
CA ILE A 97 -16.39 5.99 19.05
C ILE A 97 -17.02 7.37 19.36
N PRO A 98 -18.15 7.42 20.10
CA PRO A 98 -18.82 8.67 20.42
C PRO A 98 -18.07 9.53 21.45
N ASP A 99 -17.09 8.94 22.14
CA ASP A 99 -16.25 9.63 23.11
C ASP A 99 -15.12 10.39 22.42
N ALA A 100 -14.76 11.52 23.02
CA ALA A 100 -13.67 12.37 22.53
C ALA A 100 -12.32 11.69 22.77
N ILE A 101 -11.65 11.27 21.69
CA ILE A 101 -10.30 10.72 21.72
C ILE A 101 -9.35 11.73 21.10
N TYR A 102 -8.29 12.07 21.82
CA TYR A 102 -7.23 12.92 21.31
C TYR A 102 -5.92 12.68 22.05
N PHE A 103 -4.83 13.03 21.38
CA PHE A 103 -3.48 12.98 21.93
C PHE A 103 -2.83 14.33 21.74
N LYS A 104 -1.95 14.71 22.67
CA LYS A 104 -1.22 15.97 22.62
C LYS A 104 0.28 15.76 22.74
N ASP A 105 1.04 16.67 22.15
CA ASP A 105 2.48 16.76 22.38
C ASP A 105 2.81 17.45 23.72
N ASP A 106 4.10 17.56 24.02
CA ASP A 106 4.66 18.24 25.20
C ASP A 106 4.28 19.74 25.29
N LYS A 107 3.87 20.34 24.17
CA LYS A 107 3.41 21.73 24.07
C LYS A 107 1.88 21.83 24.06
N ASN A 108 1.16 20.77 24.45
CA ASN A 108 -0.30 20.69 24.52
C ASN A 108 -1.01 20.87 23.17
N ARG A 109 -0.32 20.63 22.05
CA ARG A 109 -0.93 20.68 20.72
C ARG A 109 -1.47 19.33 20.31
N PHE A 110 -2.62 19.30 19.65
CA PHE A 110 -3.21 18.06 19.17
C PHE A 110 -2.33 17.38 18.12
N ILE A 111 -1.96 16.12 18.35
CA ILE A 111 -1.22 15.27 17.41
C ILE A 111 -2.08 14.16 16.80
N ARG A 112 -3.23 13.90 17.42
CA ARG A 112 -4.29 13.00 16.93
C ARG A 112 -5.61 13.43 17.56
N VAL A 113 -6.68 13.36 16.78
CA VAL A 113 -8.04 13.72 17.17
C VAL A 113 -9.01 12.82 16.42
N ASN A 114 -9.98 12.23 17.11
CA ASN A 114 -11.07 11.51 16.45
C ASN A 114 -12.22 12.44 16.05
N LYS A 115 -13.11 11.94 15.20
CA LYS A 115 -14.27 12.70 14.74
C LYS A 115 -15.12 13.27 15.89
N ALA A 116 -15.44 12.47 16.92
CA ALA A 116 -16.26 12.95 18.04
C ALA A 116 -15.65 14.16 18.77
N ARG A 117 -14.32 14.17 18.99
CA ARG A 117 -13.65 15.33 19.59
C ARG A 117 -13.72 16.56 18.68
N ALA A 118 -13.57 16.39 17.38
CA ALA A 118 -13.64 17.49 16.41
C ALA A 118 -15.05 18.08 16.33
N ASP A 119 -16.07 17.22 16.30
CA ASP A 119 -17.49 17.59 16.30
C ASP A 119 -17.85 18.41 17.55
N LEU A 120 -17.35 18.03 18.73
CA LEU A 120 -17.52 18.81 19.98
C LEU A 120 -16.92 20.22 19.91
N SER A 121 -15.93 20.44 19.05
CA SER A 121 -15.32 21.76 18.80
C SER A 121 -15.84 22.44 17.54
N GLY A 122 -16.84 21.86 16.86
CA GLY A 122 -17.43 22.43 15.65
C GLY A 122 -16.46 22.53 14.47
N THR A 123 -15.51 21.59 14.37
CA THR A 123 -14.45 21.61 13.36
C THR A 123 -14.14 20.19 12.84
N THR A 124 -13.08 20.04 12.05
CA THR A 124 -12.60 18.74 11.56
C THR A 124 -11.32 18.32 12.27
N PRO A 125 -11.00 17.00 12.35
CA PRO A 125 -9.75 16.54 12.94
C PRO A 125 -8.51 17.21 12.37
N GLU A 126 -8.46 17.41 11.05
CA GLU A 126 -7.34 18.03 10.32
C GLU A 126 -7.13 19.47 10.77
N ASN A 127 -8.23 20.21 10.97
CA ASN A 127 -8.19 21.60 11.43
C ASN A 127 -7.77 21.73 12.90
N MET A 128 -7.79 20.65 13.69
CA MET A 128 -7.32 20.64 15.07
C MET A 128 -5.83 20.32 15.19
N MET A 129 -5.25 19.65 14.21
CA MET A 129 -3.85 19.21 14.23
C MET A 129 -2.89 20.40 14.46
N GLY A 130 -1.99 20.26 15.43
CA GLY A 130 -1.01 21.30 15.79
C GLY A 130 -1.57 22.48 16.60
N LYS A 131 -2.87 22.52 16.88
CA LYS A 131 -3.51 23.58 17.68
C LYS A 131 -3.70 23.15 19.13
N THR A 132 -4.04 24.10 20.00
CA THR A 132 -4.25 23.91 21.43
C THR A 132 -5.74 24.06 21.78
N ASP A 133 -6.12 23.78 23.04
CA ASP A 133 -7.51 24.01 23.50
C ASP A 133 -7.92 25.50 23.41
N PHE A 134 -6.94 26.41 23.52
CA PHE A 134 -7.19 27.86 23.50
C PHE A 134 -7.62 28.38 22.13
N ASP A 135 -7.33 27.64 21.06
CA ASP A 135 -7.74 27.99 19.69
C ASP A 135 -9.25 27.73 19.45
N PHE A 136 -9.89 26.95 20.33
CA PHE A 136 -11.28 26.51 20.15
C PHE A 136 -12.21 26.89 21.30
N PHE A 137 -11.68 27.26 22.46
CA PHE A 137 -12.48 27.62 23.63
C PHE A 137 -12.05 28.98 24.19
N SER A 138 -13.02 29.75 24.67
CA SER A 138 -12.74 30.99 25.40
C SER A 138 -11.92 30.72 26.67
N PRO A 139 -11.05 31.65 27.12
CA PRO A 139 -10.02 31.42 28.15
C PRO A 139 -10.51 30.83 29.49
N GLY A 140 -11.79 30.98 29.83
CA GLY A 140 -12.40 30.43 31.04
C GLY A 140 -12.82 28.96 30.97
N ALA A 141 -13.10 28.43 29.77
CA ALA A 141 -13.57 27.05 29.57
C ALA A 141 -12.44 26.04 29.34
N SER A 142 -11.27 26.51 28.89
CA SER A 142 -10.13 25.66 28.50
C SER A 142 -9.43 25.01 29.70
N ARG A 143 -9.45 25.64 30.89
CA ARG A 143 -8.74 25.14 32.10
C ARG A 143 -9.33 23.85 32.68
N GLN A 144 -10.58 23.54 32.40
CA GLN A 144 -11.30 22.45 33.08
C GLN A 144 -11.25 21.11 32.31
N ARG A 145 -10.77 21.11 31.06
CA ARG A 145 -10.75 19.93 30.18
C ARG A 145 -9.35 19.46 29.76
N SER A 146 -8.30 20.25 30.01
CA SER A 146 -6.92 19.84 29.77
C SER A 146 -6.38 18.84 30.83
N PHE A 147 -7.16 18.52 31.86
CA PHE A 147 -6.83 17.57 32.93
C PHE A 147 -7.73 16.34 32.86
N CYS A 148 -7.49 15.45 31.89
CA CYS A 148 -7.65 14.02 32.15
C CYS A 148 -6.23 13.51 32.40
N ARG A 149 -5.91 13.28 33.67
CA ARG A 149 -4.71 12.60 34.13
C ARG A 149 -4.98 11.10 34.15
#